data_AF-A0A7W5X103-F1
#
_entry.id   AF-A0A7W5X103-F1
#
_cell.length_a   1.000
_cell.length_b   1.000
_cell.length_c   1.000
_cell.angle_alpha   90.00
_cell.angle_beta   90.00
_cell.angle_gamma   90.00
#
_symmetry.space_group_name_H-M   'P 1'
#
loop_
_entity.id
_entity.type
_entity.pdbx_description
1 polymer ?
#
loop_
_entity_poly.entity_id
_entity_poly.type
_entity_poly.pdbx_seq_one_letter_code
_entity_poly.pdbx_strand_id
1 'polypeptide(L)'
;MAARDRIQRYRESGGASDLVRVEVLVPAARRHDILSHAAEMRAEHRQRKERLQQDIEDALSRYGVRLLDNIDLDRLPEVAQKVKVIAKALMERGDARAFAMGRRMLAEVER
;
A
#
# COMPACT_ATOMS: atom_id res chain seq x y z
N MET A 1 -12.01 -2.36 13.57
CA MET A 1 -11.88 -0.91 13.86
C MET A 1 -11.03 -0.26 12.77
N ALA A 2 -11.49 0.85 12.19
CA ALA A 2 -10.72 1.53 11.15
C ALA A 2 -9.45 2.17 11.73
N ALA A 3 -8.44 2.42 10.89
CA ALA A 3 -7.20 3.06 11.34
C ALA A 3 -7.45 4.44 11.99
N ARG A 4 -8.45 5.19 11.49
CA ARG A 4 -8.88 6.46 12.09
C ARG A 4 -9.39 6.29 13.52
N ASP A 5 -10.25 5.31 13.76
CA ASP A 5 -10.80 5.03 15.09
C ASP A 5 -9.69 4.67 16.09
N ARG A 6 -8.69 3.90 15.65
CA ARG A 6 -7.51 3.54 16.46
C ARG A 6 -6.66 4.76 16.78
N ILE A 7 -6.41 5.63 15.80
CA ILE A 7 -5.63 6.88 15.99
C ILE A 7 -6.36 7.85 16.92
N GLN A 8 -7.68 7.96 16.79
CA GLN A 8 -8.48 8.84 17.65
C GLN A 8 -8.49 8.34 19.10
N ARG A 9 -8.78 7.04 19.30
CA ARG A 9 -8.73 6.42 20.62
C ARG A 9 -7.33 6.54 21.24
N TYR A 10 -6.26 6.38 20.45
CA TYR A 10 -4.88 6.58 20.91
C TYR A 10 -4.61 8.00 21.43
N ARG A 11 -5.09 9.03 20.72
CA ARG A 11 -4.92 10.43 21.14
C ARG A 11 -5.62 10.74 22.44
N GLU A 12 -6.77 10.10 22.69
CA GLU A 12 -7.61 10.33 23.85
C GLU A 12 -7.17 9.51 25.07
N SER A 13 -6.79 8.24 24.88
CA SER A 13 -6.54 7.30 25.99
C SER A 13 -5.08 6.85 26.16
N GLY A 14 -4.18 7.19 25.23
CA GLY A 14 -2.74 6.96 25.37
C GLY A 14 -2.36 5.52 25.71
N GLY A 15 -2.38 4.62 24.71
CA GLY A 15 -1.75 3.29 24.83
C GLY A 15 -2.67 2.06 24.62
N ALA A 16 -3.95 2.23 24.28
CA ALA A 16 -4.92 1.12 24.24
C ALA A 16 -5.41 0.70 22.83
N SER A 17 -4.61 0.91 21.77
CA SER A 17 -5.08 0.76 20.39
C SER A 17 -4.11 0.04 19.45
N ASP A 18 -3.31 -0.89 19.96
CA ASP A 18 -2.24 -1.60 19.23
C ASP A 18 -1.19 -0.66 18.59
N LEU A 19 -1.07 0.56 19.12
CA LEU A 19 -0.11 1.56 18.67
C LEU A 19 0.95 1.76 19.74
N VAL A 20 2.21 1.52 19.39
CA VAL A 20 3.36 1.76 20.26
C VAL A 20 3.73 3.24 20.19
N ARG A 21 3.72 3.94 21.33
CA ARG A 21 4.27 5.30 21.43
C ARG A 21 5.78 5.20 21.37
N VAL A 22 6.39 5.78 20.34
CA VAL A 22 7.84 5.93 20.24
C VAL A 22 8.15 7.41 20.44
N GLU A 23 8.84 7.72 21.53
CA GLU A 23 9.37 9.05 21.80
C GLU A 23 10.85 9.06 21.44
N VAL A 24 11.27 10.07 20.68
CA VAL A 24 12.65 10.20 20.23
C VAL A 24 13.13 11.61 20.58
N LEU A 25 14.25 11.69 21.31
CA LEU A 25 14.91 12.96 21.56
C LEU A 25 15.57 13.45 20.28
N VAL A 26 15.22 14.67 19.86
CA VAL A 26 15.75 15.30 18.67
C VAL A 26 16.35 16.66 19.00
N PRO A 27 17.48 17.06 18.40
CA PRO A 27 18.03 18.41 18.57
C PRO A 27 17.02 19.47 18.13
N ALA A 28 16.73 20.45 18.99
CA ALA A 28 15.74 21.49 18.71
C ALA A 28 16.03 22.25 17.40
N ALA A 29 17.31 22.50 17.11
CA ALA A 29 17.76 23.17 15.89
C ALA A 29 17.41 22.41 14.60
N ARG A 30 17.23 21.08 14.66
CA ARG A 30 16.91 20.21 13.50
C ARG A 30 15.45 19.78 13.44
N ARG A 31 14.61 20.27 14.35
CA ARG A 31 13.19 19.86 14.42
C ARG A 31 12.45 20.08 13.11
N HIS A 32 12.69 21.22 12.44
CA HIS A 32 12.01 21.54 11.19
C HIS A 32 12.39 20.54 10.09
N ASP A 33 13.67 20.29 9.88
CA ASP A 33 14.18 19.37 8.86
C ASP A 33 13.63 17.95 9.04
N ILE A 34 13.59 17.46 10.29
CA ILE A 34 13.05 16.13 10.62
C ILE A 34 11.56 16.07 10.27
N LEU A 35 10.79 17.11 10.60
CA LEU A 35 9.36 17.15 10.30
C LEU A 35 9.09 17.23 8.81
N SER A 36 9.85 18.05 8.08
CA SER A 36 9.76 18.18 6.62
C SER A 36 10.07 16.86 5.93
N HIS A 37 11.18 16.21 6.30
CA HIS A 37 11.55 14.92 5.74
C HIS A 37 10.50 13.83 6.07
N ALA A 38 10.00 13.80 7.29
CA ALA A 38 8.92 12.87 7.65
C ALA A 38 7.60 13.18 6.92
N ALA A 39 7.35 14.43 6.53
CA ALA A 39 6.19 14.79 5.72
C ALA A 39 6.33 14.28 4.28
N GLU A 40 7.52 14.42 3.69
CA GLU A 40 7.88 13.89 2.37
C GLU A 40 7.72 12.37 2.31
N MET A 41 8.32 11.64 3.27
CA MET A 41 8.20 10.17 3.36
C MET A 41 6.74 9.71 3.42
N ARG A 42 5.89 10.42 4.18
CA ARG A 42 4.46 10.11 4.26
C ARG A 42 3.72 10.43 2.97
N ALA A 43 4.10 11.51 2.27
CA ALA A 43 3.49 11.88 1.00
C ALA A 43 3.84 10.86 -0.09
N GLU A 44 5.10 10.45 -0.19
CA GLU A 44 5.56 9.41 -1.09
C GLU A 44 4.85 8.08 -0.82
N HIS A 45 4.73 7.67 0.44
CA HIS A 45 4.02 6.46 0.82
C HIS A 45 2.54 6.50 0.40
N ARG A 46 1.85 7.64 0.54
CA ARG A 46 0.46 7.81 0.08
C ARG A 46 0.34 7.73 -1.43
N GLN A 47 1.19 8.45 -2.17
CA GLN A 47 1.19 8.42 -3.63
C GLN A 47 1.46 7.01 -4.16
N ARG A 48 2.42 6.30 -3.55
CA ARG A 48 2.71 4.91 -3.90
C ARG A 48 1.49 4.02 -3.69
N LYS A 49 0.80 4.15 -2.55
CA LYS A 49 -0.43 3.39 -2.28
C LYS A 49 -1.53 3.68 -3.31
N GLU A 50 -1.70 4.95 -3.72
CA GLU A 50 -2.66 5.34 -4.75
C GLU A 50 -2.31 4.73 -6.12
N ARG A 51 -1.03 4.74 -6.52
CA ARG A 51 -0.57 4.09 -7.76
C ARG A 51 -0.85 2.59 -7.75
N LEU A 52 -0.54 1.90 -6.65
CA LEU A 52 -0.82 0.48 -6.50
C LEU A 52 -2.33 0.18 -6.58
N GLN A 53 -3.16 1.05 -6.02
CA GLN A 53 -4.62 0.89 -6.08
C GLN A 53 -5.14 1.06 -7.52
N GLN A 54 -4.65 2.06 -8.24
CA GLN A 54 -4.98 2.27 -9.66
C GLN A 54 -4.57 1.07 -10.53
N ASP A 55 -3.37 0.53 -10.29
CA ASP A 55 -2.91 -0.67 -11.00
C ASP A 55 -3.83 -1.89 -10.77
N ILE A 56 -4.37 -2.06 -9.55
CA ILE A 56 -5.35 -3.11 -9.24
C ILE A 56 -6.64 -2.89 -10.04
N GLU A 57 -7.18 -1.68 -10.03
CA GLU A 57 -8.43 -1.33 -10.71
C GLU A 57 -8.31 -1.49 -12.23
N ASP A 58 -7.18 -1.06 -12.81
CA ASP A 58 -6.88 -1.27 -14.23
C ASP A 58 -6.77 -2.75 -14.58
N ALA A 59 -6.17 -3.57 -13.71
CA ALA A 59 -6.03 -5.01 -13.95
C ALA A 59 -7.39 -5.70 -13.88
N LEU A 60 -8.21 -5.37 -12.88
CA LEU A 60 -9.53 -5.95 -12.69
C LEU A 60 -10.48 -5.59 -13.83
N SER A 61 -10.49 -4.32 -14.26
CA SER A 61 -11.35 -3.86 -15.36
C SER A 61 -11.03 -4.53 -16.69
N ARG A 62 -9.74 -4.79 -16.97
CA ARG A 62 -9.29 -5.37 -18.24
C ARG A 62 -9.31 -6.90 -18.25
N TYR A 63 -9.00 -7.53 -17.11
CA TYR A 63 -8.67 -8.95 -17.06
C TYR A 63 -9.40 -9.75 -15.98
N GLY A 64 -10.23 -9.12 -15.14
CA GLY A 64 -10.82 -9.71 -13.93
C GLY A 64 -11.36 -11.13 -14.11
N VAL A 65 -12.45 -11.29 -14.86
CA VAL A 65 -13.09 -12.60 -15.05
C VAL A 65 -12.22 -13.59 -15.83
N ARG A 66 -11.31 -13.11 -16.67
CA ARG A 66 -10.49 -13.97 -17.56
C ARG A 66 -9.31 -14.59 -16.85
N LEU A 67 -8.65 -13.84 -15.96
CA LEU A 67 -7.36 -14.23 -15.38
C LEU A 67 -7.42 -14.44 -13.85
N LEU A 68 -8.42 -13.87 -13.19
CA LEU A 68 -8.51 -13.80 -11.72
C LEU A 68 -9.74 -14.55 -11.15
N ASP A 69 -10.33 -15.45 -11.92
CA ASP A 69 -11.57 -16.20 -11.62
C ASP A 69 -11.57 -16.98 -10.28
N ASN A 70 -10.40 -17.43 -9.83
CA ASN A 70 -10.21 -18.19 -8.60
C ASN A 70 -9.34 -17.47 -7.55
N ILE A 71 -9.24 -16.14 -7.65
CA ILE A 71 -8.41 -15.33 -6.75
C ILE A 71 -9.31 -14.49 -5.85
N ASP A 72 -9.39 -14.88 -4.58
CA ASP A 72 -10.09 -14.12 -3.54
C ASP A 72 -9.17 -12.99 -3.01
N LEU A 73 -9.36 -11.79 -3.57
CA LEU A 73 -8.59 -10.61 -3.18
C LEU A 73 -8.99 -10.05 -1.81
N ASP A 74 -10.14 -10.44 -1.25
CA ASP A 74 -10.61 -9.95 0.04
C ASP A 74 -9.88 -10.62 1.20
N ARG A 75 -9.31 -11.81 0.96
CA ARG A 75 -8.42 -12.49 1.91
C ARG A 75 -7.03 -11.85 2.02
N LEU A 76 -6.70 -10.90 1.16
CA LEU A 76 -5.41 -10.21 1.15
C LEU A 76 -5.56 -8.82 1.78
N PRO A 77 -5.20 -8.61 3.06
CA PRO A 77 -5.46 -7.35 3.73
C PRO A 77 -4.60 -6.20 3.18
N GLU A 78 -3.41 -6.50 2.67
CA GLU A 78 -2.45 -5.49 2.20
C GLU A 78 -2.55 -5.26 0.69
N VAL A 79 -2.58 -3.98 0.28
CA VAL A 79 -2.63 -3.58 -1.14
C VAL A 79 -1.42 -4.15 -1.90
N ALA A 80 -0.23 -4.13 -1.30
CA ALA A 80 0.97 -4.70 -1.90
C ALA A 80 0.85 -6.21 -2.15
N GLN A 81 0.17 -6.96 -1.27
CA GLN A 81 -0.07 -8.39 -1.47
C GLN A 81 -1.05 -8.63 -2.61
N LYS A 82 -2.14 -7.84 -2.68
CA LYS A 82 -3.09 -7.88 -3.81
C LYS A 82 -2.38 -7.65 -5.14
N VAL A 83 -1.56 -6.60 -5.23
CA VAL A 83 -0.79 -6.29 -6.45
C VAL A 83 0.13 -7.46 -6.82
N LYS A 84 0.87 -8.06 -5.87
CA LYS A 84 1.74 -9.21 -6.17
C LYS A 84 0.97 -10.39 -6.75
N VAL A 85 -0.18 -10.73 -6.18
CA VAL A 85 -0.99 -11.87 -6.63
C VAL A 85 -1.57 -11.60 -8.02
N ILE A 86 -2.15 -10.42 -8.22
CA ILE A 86 -2.69 -10.01 -9.53
C ILE A 86 -1.58 -9.99 -10.58
N ALA A 87 -0.42 -9.38 -10.28
CA ALA A 87 0.69 -9.28 -11.21
C ALA A 87 1.22 -10.66 -11.63
N LYS A 88 1.33 -11.61 -10.69
CA LYS A 88 1.69 -13.00 -11.03
C LYS A 88 0.65 -13.65 -11.93
N ALA A 89 -0.64 -13.52 -11.62
CA ALA A 89 -1.70 -14.06 -12.45
C ALA A 89 -1.72 -13.46 -13.87
N LEU A 90 -1.49 -12.15 -14.00
CA LEU A 90 -1.34 -11.48 -15.30
C LEU A 90 -0.15 -12.03 -16.10
N MET A 91 0.97 -12.32 -15.44
CA MET A 91 2.17 -12.86 -16.07
C MET A 91 2.03 -14.33 -16.44
N GLU A 92 1.32 -15.14 -15.65
CA GLU A 92 1.19 -16.58 -15.86
C GLU A 92 0.09 -16.95 -16.86
N ARG A 93 -1.02 -16.19 -16.86
CA ARG A 93 -2.26 -16.56 -17.57
C ARG A 93 -2.61 -15.60 -18.71
N GLY A 94 -1.97 -14.44 -18.74
CA GLY A 94 -2.34 -13.34 -19.63
C GLY A 94 -1.61 -13.33 -20.97
N ASP A 95 -1.97 -12.35 -21.81
CA ASP A 95 -1.28 -12.05 -23.07
C ASP A 95 -0.02 -11.20 -22.83
N ALA A 96 0.71 -10.85 -23.90
CA ALA A 96 1.92 -10.04 -23.80
C ALA A 96 1.68 -8.67 -23.11
N ARG A 97 0.48 -8.09 -23.25
CA ARG A 97 0.13 -6.81 -22.60
C ARG A 97 -0.11 -7.01 -21.11
N ALA A 98 -0.80 -8.07 -20.72
CA ALA A 98 -0.99 -8.46 -19.33
C ALA A 98 0.36 -8.77 -18.67
N PHE A 99 1.26 -9.47 -19.35
CA PHE A 99 2.61 -9.75 -18.85
C PHE A 99 3.39 -8.46 -18.58
N ALA A 100 3.41 -7.53 -19.54
CA ALA A 100 4.09 -6.24 -19.37
C ALA A 100 3.50 -5.44 -18.21
N MET A 101 2.17 -5.46 -18.05
CA MET A 101 1.48 -4.82 -16.93
C MET A 101 1.85 -5.47 -15.59
N GLY A 102 1.81 -6.80 -15.49
CA GLY A 102 2.21 -7.52 -14.27
C GLY A 102 3.66 -7.26 -13.88
N ARG A 103 4.59 -7.20 -14.85
CA ARG A 103 5.99 -6.83 -14.62
C ARG A 103 6.13 -5.42 -14.04
N ARG A 104 5.40 -4.43 -14.58
CA ARG A 104 5.38 -3.06 -14.06
C ARG A 104 4.85 -3.03 -12.62
N MET A 105 3.74 -3.72 -12.37
CA MET A 105 3.11 -3.81 -11.06
C MET A 105 4.06 -4.40 -10.00
N LEU A 106 4.79 -5.48 -10.33
CA LEU A 106 5.78 -6.05 -9.41
C LEU A 106 6.91 -5.08 -9.10
N ALA A 107 7.44 -4.37 -10.11
CA ALA A 107 8.50 -3.40 -9.90
C ALA A 107 8.10 -2.26 -8.95
N GLU A 108 6.85 -1.80 -9.00
CA GLU A 108 6.34 -0.75 -8.09
C GLU A 108 6.15 -1.26 -6.65
N VAL A 109 5.93 -2.57 -6.47
CA VAL A 109 5.87 -3.20 -5.14
C VAL A 109 7.27 -3.48 -4.57
N GLU A 110 8.29 -3.65 -5.40
CA GLU A 110 9.67 -3.91 -4.97
C GLU A 110 10.48 -2.64 -4.67
N ARG A 111 10.00 -1.47 -5.09
CA ARG A 111 10.50 -0.15 -4.62
C ARG A 111 10.23 0.08 -3.13
#